data_AF-A0A3B9R959-F1
#
_entry.id   AF-A0A3B9R959-F1
#
_cell.length_a   1.000
_cell.length_b   1.000
_cell.length_c   1.000
_cell.angle_alpha   90.00
_cell.angle_beta   90.00
_cell.angle_gamma   90.00
#
_symmetry.space_group_name_H-M   'P 1'
#
loop_
_entity.id
_entity.type
_entity.pdbx_description
1 polymer ?
#
loop_
_entity_poly.entity_id
_entity_poly.type
_entity_poly.pdbx_seq_one_letter_code
_entity_poly.pdbx_strand_id
1 'polypeptide(L)'
;MVKETRQLPKLEPSNYNVAFLIMNGTFNTEFTAPFDIFQHTKFRKGIKAMNTFTVANTLEPITTFEGVRILPDFDYTKDDLPKIDILVVPSAEHSMDSDLKD
;
A
#
# COMPACT_ATOMS: atom_id res chain seq x y z
N MET A 1 27.48 3.98 10.08
CA MET A 1 26.28 3.81 9.23
C MET A 1 25.13 3.48 10.15
N VAL A 2 24.11 4.33 10.24
CA VAL A 2 22.89 4.00 11.00
C VAL A 2 22.10 3.06 10.12
N LYS A 3 21.84 1.84 10.62
CA LYS A 3 20.97 0.89 9.94
C LYS A 3 19.54 1.39 10.20
N GLU A 4 18.97 2.11 9.24
CA GLU A 4 17.58 2.56 9.39
C GLU A 4 16.70 1.33 9.53
N THR A 5 15.92 1.31 10.61
CA THR A 5 15.06 0.17 10.93
C THR A 5 13.73 0.46 10.25
N ARG A 6 13.27 -0.45 9.38
CA ARG A 6 11.97 -0.34 8.71
C ARG A 6 10.87 -0.11 9.75
N GLN A 7 10.11 0.97 9.60
CA GLN A 7 8.96 1.27 10.44
C GLN A 7 7.72 0.59 9.85
N LEU A 8 7.15 -0.35 10.60
CA LEU A 8 5.93 -1.05 10.18
C LEU A 8 4.67 -0.37 10.75
N PRO A 9 3.53 -0.43 10.03
CA PRO A 9 2.27 0.10 10.51
C PRO A 9 1.78 -0.70 11.72
N LYS A 10 1.16 -0.01 12.69
CA LYS A 10 0.48 -0.67 13.81
C LYS A 10 -0.85 -1.23 13.32
N LEU A 11 -1.01 -2.55 13.37
CA LEU A 11 -2.23 -3.24 12.94
C LEU A 11 -3.09 -3.61 14.14
N GLU A 12 -4.31 -3.08 14.21
CA GLU A 12 -5.28 -3.49 15.23
C GLU A 12 -5.99 -4.79 14.78
N PRO A 13 -5.96 -5.88 15.57
CA PRO A 13 -6.46 -7.19 15.13
C PRO A 13 -7.95 -7.25 14.78
N SER A 14 -8.74 -6.32 15.31
CA SER A 14 -10.19 -6.25 15.06
C SER A 14 -10.55 -5.52 13.77
N ASN A 15 -9.60 -4.81 13.15
CA ASN A 15 -9.81 -4.06 11.92
C ASN A 15 -9.72 -4.95 10.68
N TYR A 16 -10.30 -4.52 9.56
CA TYR A 16 -9.95 -5.11 8.27
C TYR A 16 -8.58 -4.64 7.81
N ASN A 17 -7.84 -5.52 7.14
CA ASN A 17 -6.55 -5.19 6.55
C ASN A 17 -6.71 -4.85 5.07
N VAL A 18 -6.34 -3.63 4.71
CA VAL A 18 -6.40 -3.10 3.34
C VAL A 18 -4.98 -2.90 2.84
N ALA A 19 -4.56 -3.77 1.93
CA ALA A 19 -3.27 -3.69 1.28
C ALA A 19 -3.37 -2.86 -0.01
N PHE A 20 -2.42 -1.95 -0.22
CA PHE A 20 -2.26 -1.20 -1.45
C PHE A 20 -1.05 -1.73 -2.20
N LEU A 21 -1.29 -2.36 -3.35
CA LEU A 21 -0.21 -2.76 -4.25
C LEU A 21 0.36 -1.51 -4.91
N ILE A 22 1.61 -1.19 -4.66
CA ILE A 22 2.31 -0.07 -5.28
C ILE A 22 3.47 -0.56 -6.14
N MET A 23 3.70 0.13 -7.26
CA MET A 23 4.77 -0.14 -8.20
C MET A 23 5.23 1.16 -8.84
N ASN A 24 6.40 1.15 -9.49
CA ASN A 24 6.83 2.35 -10.23
C ASN A 24 5.77 2.71 -11.27
N GLY A 25 5.49 4.01 -11.40
CA GLY A 25 4.45 4.49 -12.30
C GLY A 25 3.02 4.40 -11.76
N THR A 26 2.78 3.94 -10.52
CA THR A 26 1.45 4.07 -9.87
C THR A 26 0.99 5.53 -9.91
N PHE A 27 -0.28 5.77 -10.28
CA PHE A 27 -0.85 7.13 -10.31
C PHE A 27 -1.18 7.64 -8.91
N ASN A 28 -0.77 8.88 -8.62
CA ASN A 28 -0.91 9.46 -7.28
C ASN A 28 -2.34 9.43 -6.75
N THR A 29 -3.33 9.80 -7.55
CA THR A 29 -4.73 9.87 -7.09
C THR A 29 -5.37 8.51 -6.93
N GLU A 30 -4.98 7.54 -7.76
CA GLU A 30 -5.45 6.14 -7.68
C GLU A 30 -4.92 5.43 -6.43
N PHE A 31 -3.77 5.87 -5.92
CA PHE A 31 -3.24 5.42 -4.63
C PHE A 31 -3.81 6.24 -3.46
N THR A 32 -3.59 7.55 -3.46
CA THR A 32 -3.82 8.39 -2.28
C THR A 32 -5.29 8.61 -1.95
N ALA A 33 -6.19 8.70 -2.94
CA ALA A 33 -7.61 8.93 -2.69
C ALA A 33 -8.28 7.74 -1.98
N PRO A 34 -8.14 6.48 -2.45
CA PRO A 34 -8.65 5.34 -1.69
C PRO A 34 -7.91 5.15 -0.37
N PHE A 35 -6.59 5.38 -0.31
CA PHE A 35 -5.84 5.31 0.94
C PHE A 35 -6.43 6.23 2.00
N ASP A 36 -6.73 7.48 1.64
CA ASP A 36 -7.38 8.45 2.52
C ASP A 36 -8.73 7.93 3.04
N ILE A 37 -9.61 7.48 2.16
CA ILE A 37 -10.94 6.97 2.52
C ILE A 37 -10.84 5.78 3.48
N PHE A 38 -10.02 4.78 3.14
CA PHE A 38 -9.88 3.56 3.94
C PHE A 38 -9.24 3.84 5.30
N GLN A 39 -8.20 4.68 5.34
CA GLN A 39 -7.53 5.07 6.58
C GLN A 39 -8.51 5.81 7.50
N HIS A 40 -9.34 6.70 6.96
CA HIS A 40 -10.28 7.52 7.74
C HIS A 40 -11.47 6.72 8.32
N THR A 41 -11.68 5.47 7.90
CA THR A 41 -12.73 4.60 8.47
C THR A 41 -12.62 4.48 10.00
N LYS A 42 -11.40 4.54 10.56
CA LYS A 42 -11.16 4.48 12.01
C LYS A 42 -11.82 5.61 12.81
N PHE A 43 -12.22 6.69 12.13
CA PHE A 43 -12.90 7.84 12.73
C PHE A 43 -14.42 7.86 12.46
N ARG A 44 -14.95 6.83 11.78
CA ARG A 44 -16.36 6.80 11.35
C ARG A 44 -17.17 5.81 12.18
N LYS A 45 -18.22 6.30 12.84
CA LYS A 45 -19.16 5.45 13.59
C LYS A 45 -19.97 4.57 12.64
N GLY A 46 -20.13 3.30 12.98
CA GLY A 46 -20.92 2.34 12.20
C GLY A 46 -20.19 1.75 10.99
N ILE A 47 -18.93 2.11 10.77
CA ILE A 47 -18.06 1.51 9.76
C ILE A 47 -16.99 0.69 10.49
N LYS A 48 -16.73 -0.53 10.02
CA LYS A 48 -15.62 -1.32 10.56
C LYS A 48 -14.30 -0.64 10.19
N ALA A 49 -13.51 -0.31 11.20
CA ALA A 49 -12.22 0.34 11.01
C ALA A 49 -11.25 -0.55 10.24
N MET A 50 -10.31 0.09 9.54
CA MET A 50 -9.39 -0.58 8.64
C MET A 50 -7.94 -0.16 8.93
N ASN A 51 -7.04 -1.13 8.89
CA ASN A 51 -5.60 -0.91 8.85
C ASN A 51 -5.20 -0.79 7.37
N THR A 52 -4.57 0.31 6.99
CA THR A 52 -4.05 0.53 5.63
C THR A 52 -2.54 0.36 5.63
N PHE A 53 -2.02 -0.37 4.65
CA PHE A 53 -0.58 -0.55 4.46
C PHE A 53 -0.25 -0.80 2.99
N THR A 54 0.99 -0.56 2.61
CA THR A 54 1.50 -0.72 1.25
C THR A 54 2.27 -2.03 1.10
N VAL A 55 2.16 -2.64 -0.08
CA VAL A 55 2.91 -3.83 -0.46
C VAL A 55 3.53 -3.62 -1.84
N ALA A 56 4.76 -4.08 -2.04
CA ALA A 56 5.47 -4.07 -3.32
C ALA A 56 6.35 -5.32 -3.44
N ASN A 57 6.97 -5.57 -4.60
CA ASN A 57 7.97 -6.64 -4.77
C ASN A 57 9.38 -6.25 -4.28
N THR A 58 9.49 -5.10 -3.62
CA THR A 58 10.74 -4.51 -3.17
C THR A 58 10.49 -3.63 -1.93
N LEU A 59 11.56 -3.33 -1.19
CA LEU A 59 11.56 -2.30 -0.15
C LEU A 59 12.25 -1.01 -0.61
N GLU A 60 12.75 -0.99 -1.85
CA GLU A 60 13.29 0.23 -2.44
C GLU A 60 12.16 1.24 -2.68
N PRO A 61 12.45 2.56 -2.63
CA PRO A 61 11.45 3.58 -2.88
C PRO A 61 10.80 3.42 -4.25
N ILE A 62 9.46 3.35 -4.26
CA ILE A 62 8.64 3.41 -5.46
C ILE A 62 8.50 4.87 -5.88
N THR A 63 8.68 5.15 -7.18
CA THR A 63 8.40 6.46 -7.77
C THR A 63 7.09 6.39 -8.53
N THR A 64 6.11 7.16 -8.09
CA THR A 64 4.82 7.29 -8.79
C THR A 64 5.00 7.97 -10.14
N PHE A 65 3.99 7.85 -11.02
CA PHE A 65 4.05 8.47 -12.35
C PHE A 65 4.33 9.97 -12.29
N GLU A 66 3.73 10.67 -11.33
CA GLU A 66 3.90 12.11 -11.15
C GLU A 66 5.10 12.49 -10.25
N GLY A 67 5.93 11.51 -9.85
CA GLY A 67 7.25 11.74 -9.23
C GLY A 67 7.31 11.74 -7.70
N VAL A 68 6.25 11.29 -7.00
CA VAL A 68 6.28 11.11 -5.54
C VAL A 68 7.04 9.82 -5.21
N ARG A 69 7.89 9.87 -4.17
CA ARG A 69 8.62 8.69 -3.68
C ARG A 69 7.96 8.13 -2.43
N ILE A 70 7.63 6.84 -2.47
CA ILE A 70 6.91 6.12 -1.40
C ILE A 70 7.77 4.93 -0.98
N LEU A 71 7.93 4.73 0.34
CA LEU A 71 8.56 3.54 0.90
C LEU A 71 7.51 2.46 1.14
N PRO A 72 7.65 1.24 0.59
CA PRO A 72 6.74 0.13 0.88
C PRO A 72 6.84 -0.34 2.34
N ASP A 73 5.71 -0.70 2.94
CA ASP A 73 5.69 -1.29 4.28
C ASP A 73 6.18 -2.76 4.24
N PHE A 74 5.76 -3.51 3.21
CA PHE A 74 6.09 -4.92 3.05
C PHE A 74 6.53 -5.26 1.62
N ASP A 75 7.49 -6.20 1.51
CA ASP A 75 7.89 -6.87 0.27
C ASP A 75 7.12 -8.20 0.17
N TYR A 76 6.13 -8.29 -0.72
CA TYR A 76 5.28 -9.49 -0.83
C TYR A 76 6.00 -10.72 -1.37
N THR A 77 7.24 -10.59 -1.85
CA THR A 77 8.07 -11.71 -2.32
C THR A 77 8.97 -12.28 -1.21
N LYS A 78 9.17 -11.54 -0.11
CA LYS A 78 10.12 -11.89 0.95
C LYS A 78 9.54 -11.89 2.37
N ASP A 79 8.52 -11.08 2.63
CA ASP A 79 7.92 -10.94 3.95
C ASP A 79 6.72 -11.87 4.14
N ASP A 80 6.50 -12.30 5.38
CA ASP A 80 5.20 -12.81 5.81
C ASP A 80 4.20 -11.65 5.92
N LEU A 81 3.21 -11.63 5.03
CA LEU A 81 2.22 -10.56 5.01
C LEU A 81 1.15 -10.72 6.10
N PRO A 82 0.65 -9.63 6.67
CA PRO A 82 -0.63 -9.65 7.39
C PRO A 82 -1.73 -10.19 6.47
N LYS A 83 -2.72 -10.89 7.03
CA LYS A 83 -3.90 -11.33 6.26
C LYS A 83 -4.49 -10.13 5.54
N ILE A 84 -4.69 -10.23 4.23
CA ILE A 84 -5.30 -9.17 3.42
C ILE A 84 -6.80 -9.47 3.29
N ASP A 85 -7.65 -8.57 3.77
CA ASP A 85 -9.10 -8.67 3.59
C ASP A 85 -9.57 -7.94 2.32
N ILE A 86 -8.88 -6.85 1.97
CA ILE A 86 -9.14 -6.03 0.77
C ILE A 86 -7.79 -5.71 0.13
N LEU A 87 -7.65 -6.01 -1.16
CA LEU A 87 -6.51 -5.59 -1.98
C LEU A 87 -6.94 -4.46 -2.91
N VAL A 88 -6.29 -3.31 -2.78
CA VAL A 88 -6.44 -2.18 -3.70
C VAL A 88 -5.32 -2.27 -4.73
N VAL A 89 -5.69 -2.27 -6.00
CA VAL A 89 -4.77 -2.25 -7.15
C VAL A 89 -4.99 -0.93 -7.89
N PRO A 90 -4.18 0.11 -7.60
CA PRO A 90 -4.20 1.37 -8.32
C PRO A 90 -3.83 1.18 -9.79
N SER A 91 -4.31 2.08 -10.64
CA SER A 91 -3.74 2.18 -11.99
C SER A 91 -2.32 2.76 -11.95
N ALA A 92 -1.54 2.39 -12.95
CA ALA A 92 -0.14 2.72 -13.18
C ALA A 92 0.11 2.91 -14.69
N GLU A 93 1.28 3.47 -15.03
CA GLU A 93 1.66 3.88 -16.39
C GLU A 93 1.41 2.82 -17.48
N HIS A 94 1.58 1.52 -17.18
CA HIS A 94 1.32 0.42 -18.11
C HIS A 94 0.21 -0.54 -17.62
N SER A 95 -0.78 -0.04 -16.86
CA SER A 95 -1.91 -0.84 -16.34
C SER A 95 -2.84 -1.51 -17.37
N MET A 96 -2.56 -1.37 -18.66
CA MET A 96 -3.24 -2.12 -19.75
C MET A 96 -2.26 -2.94 -20.61
N ASP A 97 -1.02 -3.13 -20.15
CA ASP A 97 0.13 -3.63 -20.92
C ASP A 97 0.98 -4.57 -20.04
N SER A 98 2.17 -4.17 -19.61
CA SER A 98 3.24 -5.03 -19.06
C SER A 98 3.30 -5.03 -17.54
N ASP A 99 2.64 -4.08 -16.87
CA ASP A 99 2.62 -3.95 -15.39
C ASP A 99 1.87 -5.08 -14.68
N LEU A 100 1.06 -5.86 -15.40
CA LEU A 100 0.36 -7.03 -14.85
C LEU A 100 1.22 -8.30 -14.83
N LYS A 101 2.49 -8.22 -15.23
CA LYS A 101 3.43 -9.35 -15.23
C LYS A 101 4.39 -9.36 -14.03
N ASP A 102 4.26 -8.40 -13.14
CA ASP A 102 5.00 -8.35 -11.86
C ASP A 102 4.40 -9.29 -10.80
#